data_AF-A0A3S3SUU0-F1
#
_entry.id   AF-A0A3S3SUU0-F1
#
_cell.length_a   1.000
_cell.length_b   1.000
_cell.length_c   1.000
_cell.angle_alpha   90.00
_cell.angle_beta   90.00
_cell.angle_gamma   90.00
#
_symmetry.space_group_name_H-M   'P 1'
#
loop_
_entity.id
_entity.type
_entity.pdbx_description
1 polymer ?
#
loop_
_entity_poly.entity_id
_entity_poly.type
_entity_poly.pdbx_seq_one_letter_code
_entity_poly.pdbx_strand_id
1 'polypeptide(L)'
;MWSYKMLKRLWMIFGPVLIAGLLVFLLIFFYPTEMHHNLGAEKRSAVATTIDSFKERSQKVRALSDPNVRFVPFFGSSEWLRFDGAHPAVL
;
A
#
# COMPACT_ATOMS: atom_id res chain seq x y z
N MET A 1 -19.58 48.22 7.22
CA MET A 1 -20.01 47.41 8.39
C MET A 1 -20.89 46.28 7.87
N TRP A 2 -20.29 45.15 7.49
CA TRP A 2 -21.05 44.00 6.99
C TRP A 2 -21.89 43.44 8.15
N SER A 3 -23.21 43.38 7.99
CA SER A 3 -24.12 42.84 9.00
C SER A 3 -23.83 41.35 9.19
N TYR A 4 -23.69 40.91 10.44
CA TYR A 4 -23.46 39.50 10.85
C TYR A 4 -24.39 38.50 10.14
N LYS A 5 -25.59 38.92 9.73
CA LYS A 5 -26.55 38.12 8.95
C LYS A 5 -26.03 37.72 7.56
N MET A 6 -25.32 38.61 6.86
CA MET A 6 -24.79 38.34 5.52
C MET A 6 -23.60 37.38 5.56
N LEU A 7 -22.74 37.52 6.58
CA LEU A 7 -21.58 36.64 6.78
C LEU A 7 -22.01 35.19 7.07
N LYS A 8 -23.08 35.00 7.86
CA LYS A 8 -23.63 33.69 8.21
C LYS A 8 -24.19 32.95 6.98
N ARG A 9 -24.85 33.69 6.09
CA ARG A 9 -25.38 33.16 4.82
C ARG A 9 -24.25 32.77 3.86
N LEU A 10 -23.22 33.60 3.75
CA LEU A 10 -22.05 33.31 2.93
C LEU A 10 -21.31 32.07 3.44
N TRP A 11 -21.16 31.93 4.75
CA TRP A 11 -20.57 30.75 5.38
C TRP A 11 -21.39 29.46 5.18
N MET A 12 -22.73 29.52 5.17
CA MET A 12 -23.53 28.32 4.86
C MET A 12 -23.32 27.80 3.43
N ILE A 13 -22.90 28.66 2.50
CA ILE A 13 -22.67 28.30 1.09
C ILE A 13 -21.21 27.87 0.87
N PHE A 14 -20.25 28.66 1.36
CA PHE A 14 -18.81 28.40 1.15
C PHE A 14 -18.17 27.52 2.21
N GLY A 15 -18.73 27.47 3.41
CA GLY A 15 -18.21 26.68 4.54
C GLY A 15 -18.04 25.20 4.19
N PRO A 16 -19.05 24.52 3.62
CA PRO A 16 -18.90 23.12 3.23
C PRO A 16 -17.78 22.89 2.21
N VAL A 17 -17.62 23.82 1.25
CA VAL A 17 -16.57 23.73 0.21
C VAL A 17 -15.17 23.92 0.82
N LEU A 18 -15.02 24.88 1.73
CA LEU A 18 -13.76 25.11 2.44
C LEU A 18 -13.39 23.93 3.34
N ILE A 19 -14.37 23.36 4.06
CA ILE A 19 -14.16 22.18 4.90
C ILE A 19 -13.78 20.97 4.03
N ALA A 20 -14.46 20.76 2.90
CA ALA A 20 -14.13 19.68 1.98
C ALA A 20 -12.70 19.82 1.42
N GLY A 21 -12.31 21.02 0.99
CA GLY A 21 -10.95 21.30 0.53
C GLY A 21 -9.90 21.06 1.61
N LEU A 22 -10.16 21.50 2.84
CA LEU A 22 -9.29 21.26 3.99
C LEU A 22 -9.17 19.77 4.31
N LEU A 23 -10.27 19.01 4.26
CA LEU A 23 -10.24 17.55 4.49
C LEU A 23 -9.44 16.81 3.42
N VAL A 24 -9.59 17.17 2.14
CA VAL A 24 -8.78 16.59 1.06
C VAL A 24 -7.30 16.93 1.23
N PHE A 25 -6.99 18.18 1.58
CA PHE A 25 -5.62 18.60 1.86
C PHE A 25 -5.00 17.81 3.01
N LEU A 26 -5.74 17.66 4.12
CA LEU A 26 -5.30 16.83 5.25
C LEU A 26 -5.12 15.37 4.84
N LEU A 27 -6.06 14.81 4.08
CA LEU A 27 -5.94 13.41 3.63
C LEU A 27 -4.66 13.21 2.82
N ILE A 28 -4.32 14.09 1.88
CA ILE A 28 -3.12 13.96 1.04
C ILE A 28 -1.85 14.09 1.90
N PHE A 29 -1.82 15.04 2.84
CA PHE A 29 -0.63 15.29 3.66
C PHE A 29 -0.39 14.23 4.74
N PHE A 30 -1.46 13.67 5.29
CA PHE A 30 -1.41 12.66 6.35
C PHE A 30 -1.55 11.23 5.83
N TYR A 31 -1.68 11.00 4.52
CA TYR A 31 -1.74 9.66 3.97
C TYR A 31 -0.40 8.94 4.22
N PRO A 32 -0.39 7.83 4.97
CA PRO A 32 0.85 7.12 5.25
C PRO A 32 1.37 6.48 3.96
N THR A 33 2.51 6.94 3.47
CA THR A 33 3.20 6.38 2.31
C THR A 33 4.25 5.33 2.69
N GLU A 34 4.61 5.28 3.97
CA GLU A 34 5.63 4.36 4.48
C GLU A 34 5.14 2.91 4.46
N MET A 35 5.94 2.05 3.82
CA MET A 35 5.69 0.61 3.78
C MET A 35 6.53 -0.07 4.86
N HIS A 36 5.87 -0.66 5.85
CA HIS A 36 6.55 -1.46 6.86
C HIS A 36 6.94 -2.83 6.30
N HIS A 37 8.21 -3.17 6.47
CA HIS A 37 8.80 -4.43 6.06
C HIS A 37 8.85 -5.43 7.22
N ASN A 38 8.57 -6.68 6.92
CA ASN A 38 8.70 -7.78 7.88
C ASN A 38 9.27 -8.99 7.15
N LEU A 39 10.57 -9.20 7.35
CA LEU A 39 11.33 -10.24 6.68
C LEU A 39 10.72 -11.64 6.85
N GLY A 40 10.19 -11.96 8.04
CA GLY A 40 9.56 -13.25 8.30
C GLY A 40 8.25 -13.44 7.53
N ALA A 41 7.47 -12.38 7.34
CA ALA A 41 6.27 -12.43 6.51
C ALA A 41 6.62 -12.50 5.02
N GLU A 42 7.60 -11.72 4.58
CA GLU A 42 8.03 -11.66 3.19
C GLU A 42 8.65 -12.98 2.71
N LYS A 43 9.50 -13.62 3.53
CA LYS A 43 10.03 -14.96 3.23
C LYS A 43 8.93 -16.01 3.07
N ARG A 44 7.90 -15.99 3.92
CA ARG A 44 6.75 -16.90 3.80
C ARG A 44 5.96 -16.62 2.53
N SER A 45 5.70 -15.35 2.22
CA SER A 45 5.02 -14.96 0.98
C SER A 45 5.81 -15.32 -0.28
N ALA A 46 7.15 -15.25 -0.25
CA ALA A 46 8.01 -15.56 -1.39
C ALA A 46 7.96 -17.04 -1.81
N VAL A 47 7.71 -17.96 -0.87
CA VAL A 47 7.64 -19.41 -1.13
C VAL A 47 6.22 -19.99 -1.03
N ALA A 48 5.22 -19.15 -0.76
CA ALA A 48 3.85 -19.61 -0.55
C ALA A 48 3.25 -20.28 -1.81
N THR A 49 3.60 -19.79 -3.00
CA THR A 49 3.07 -20.28 -4.30
C THR A 49 1.54 -20.34 -4.37
N THR A 50 0.85 -19.47 -3.63
CA THR A 50 -0.62 -19.37 -3.60
C THR A 50 -1.14 -18.33 -4.58
N ILE A 51 -2.43 -18.41 -4.92
CA ILE A 51 -3.11 -17.41 -5.77
C ILE A 51 -2.97 -16.01 -5.16
N ASP A 52 -3.07 -15.87 -3.84
CA ASP A 52 -2.93 -14.59 -3.15
C ASP A 52 -1.52 -14.02 -3.32
N SER A 53 -0.48 -14.83 -3.15
CA SER A 53 0.92 -14.38 -3.33
C SER A 53 1.22 -13.88 -4.75
N PHE A 54 0.50 -14.40 -5.75
CA PHE A 54 0.63 -13.98 -7.13
C PHE A 54 -0.25 -12.77 -7.47
N LYS A 55 -1.54 -12.82 -7.11
CA LYS A 55 -2.55 -11.82 -7.48
C LYS A 55 -2.41 -10.55 -6.64
N GLU A 56 -2.27 -10.68 -5.32
CA GLU A 56 -2.29 -9.55 -4.40
C GLU A 56 -1.07 -8.64 -4.56
N ARG A 57 -1.31 -7.32 -4.49
CA ARG A 57 -0.26 -6.32 -4.63
C ARG A 57 0.61 -6.21 -3.37
N SER A 58 -0.03 -6.26 -2.21
CA SER A 58 0.60 -5.95 -0.92
C SER A 58 1.79 -6.87 -0.61
N GLN A 59 1.65 -8.18 -0.82
CA GLN A 59 2.68 -9.16 -0.50
C GLN A 59 3.92 -9.02 -1.39
N LYS A 60 3.74 -9.00 -2.71
CA LYS A 60 4.84 -8.92 -3.67
C LYS A 60 5.54 -7.57 -3.66
N VAL A 61 4.80 -6.46 -3.55
CA VAL A 61 5.43 -5.12 -3.49
C VAL A 61 6.22 -4.98 -2.20
N ARG A 62 5.69 -5.43 -1.06
CA ARG A 62 6.42 -5.39 0.21
C ARG A 62 7.74 -6.17 0.15
N ALA A 63 7.74 -7.38 -0.40
CA ALA A 63 9.00 -8.13 -0.53
C ALA A 63 9.97 -7.47 -1.55
N LEU A 64 9.47 -7.01 -2.70
CA LEU A 64 10.31 -6.45 -3.77
C LEU A 64 10.83 -5.04 -3.49
N SER A 65 10.27 -4.32 -2.51
CA SER A 65 10.72 -3.00 -2.11
C SER A 65 11.50 -2.97 -0.80
N ASP A 66 11.81 -4.14 -0.19
CA ASP A 66 12.59 -4.19 1.05
C ASP A 66 14.03 -3.69 0.79
N PRO A 67 14.51 -2.63 1.47
CA PRO A 67 15.87 -2.14 1.30
C PRO A 67 16.94 -3.05 1.92
N ASN A 68 16.57 -3.94 2.86
CA ASN A 68 17.52 -4.76 3.62
C ASN A 68 17.80 -6.10 2.94
N VAL A 69 16.82 -6.64 2.22
CA VAL A 69 16.90 -7.96 1.58
C VAL A 69 16.43 -7.87 0.14
N ARG A 70 17.26 -8.39 -0.76
CA ARG A 70 16.97 -8.40 -2.18
C ARG A 70 16.16 -9.65 -2.55
N PHE A 71 14.84 -9.49 -2.64
CA PHE A 71 13.99 -10.50 -3.28
C PHE A 71 14.08 -10.38 -4.81
N VAL A 72 14.18 -11.51 -5.50
CA VAL A 72 14.23 -11.58 -6.96
C VAL A 72 12.91 -12.16 -7.47
N PRO A 73 12.24 -11.53 -8.46
CA PRO A 73 11.01 -12.09 -9.01
C PRO A 73 11.29 -13.29 -9.93
N PHE A 74 10.82 -14.47 -9.53
CA PHE A 74 10.85 -15.69 -10.34
C PHE A 74 9.51 -15.87 -11.05
N PHE A 75 9.46 -15.54 -12.34
CA PHE A 75 8.26 -15.72 -13.15
C PHE A 75 8.18 -17.14 -13.71
N GLY A 76 7.01 -17.75 -13.61
CA GLY A 76 6.70 -19.06 -14.16
C GLY A 76 5.25 -19.43 -13.85
N SER A 77 4.93 -20.71 -13.98
CA SER A 77 3.62 -21.27 -13.71
C SER A 77 3.76 -22.34 -12.62
N SER A 78 3.61 -23.61 -12.99
CA SER A 78 3.64 -24.74 -12.05
C SER A 78 5.04 -25.23 -11.67
N GLU A 79 6.08 -24.67 -12.27
CA GLU A 79 7.49 -25.06 -12.04
C GLU A 79 7.88 -24.89 -10.57
N TRP A 80 7.43 -23.81 -9.93
CA TRP A 80 7.78 -23.44 -8.56
C TRP A 80 6.98 -24.18 -7.47
N LEU A 81 5.92 -24.91 -7.85
CA LEU A 81 5.08 -25.66 -6.92
C LEU A 81 5.75 -26.95 -6.44
N ARG A 82 6.76 -27.44 -7.16
CA ARG A 82 7.42 -28.72 -6.89
C ARG A 82 8.73 -28.47 -6.17
N PHE A 83 8.73 -28.67 -4.86
CA PHE A 83 9.92 -28.50 -4.03
C PHE A 83 10.73 -29.79 -3.96
N ASP A 84 12.04 -29.64 -4.13
CA ASP A 84 13.06 -30.66 -3.89
C ASP A 84 14.32 -30.00 -3.28
N GLY A 85 15.34 -30.80 -2.97
CA GLY A 85 16.58 -30.29 -2.35
C GLY A 85 17.44 -29.40 -3.24
N ALA A 86 17.21 -29.40 -4.56
CA ALA A 86 17.87 -28.54 -5.53
C ALA A 86 16.97 -27.37 -5.98
N HIS A 87 15.79 -27.20 -5.37
CA HIS A 87 14.86 -26.13 -5.72
C HIS A 87 15.50 -24.76 -5.43
N PRO A 88 15.37 -23.75 -6.31
CA PRO A 88 16.05 -22.46 -6.15
C PRO A 88 15.70 -21.67 -4.88
N ALA A 89 14.56 -21.97 -4.24
CA ALA A 89 14.18 -21.37 -2.97
C ALA A 89 14.83 -22.04 -1.74
N VAL A 90 15.45 -23.22 -1.93
CA VAL A 90 16.13 -24.03 -0.91
C VAL A 90 17.64 -23.81 -0.96
N LEU A 91 18.20 -23.74 -2.17
CA LEU A 91 19.62 -23.42 -2.43
C LEU A 91 19.95 -21.97 -2.05
#